data_AF-A0A8H5FW06-F1
#
_entry.id   AF-A0A8H5FW06-F1
#
_cell.length_a   1.000
_cell.length_b   1.000
_cell.length_c   1.000
_cell.angle_alpha   90.00
_cell.angle_beta   90.00
_cell.angle_gamma   90.00
#
_symmetry.space_group_name_H-M   'P 1'
#
loop_
_entity.id
_entity.type
_entity.pdbx_description
1 polymer ?
#
loop_
_entity_poly.entity_id
_entity_poly.type
_entity_poly.pdbx_seq_one_letter_code
_entity_poly.pdbx_strand_id
1 'polypeptide(L)'
;MSLARLRSTGLARRQLTAPWRRWASTGHGEEHGSFPKEDFATPFWRNAIIVAGLAAVAYKYAPEPGDNVYLTRWIAMYTTPAAQWLDMNAQNTALRAEVAENTRLTTSAKQPAVHRYRYPQSFEQASPFLVGVGTQADLSDLVVKGK
;
A
#
# COMPACT_ATOMS: atom_id res chain seq x y z
N MET A 1 30.15 -36.12 6.76
CA MET A 1 29.32 -34.98 6.29
C MET A 1 28.02 -35.01 7.08
N SER A 2 27.86 -34.07 8.02
CA SER A 2 26.84 -34.10 9.08
C SER A 2 25.63 -33.25 8.69
N LEU A 3 24.44 -33.84 8.71
CA LEU A 3 23.17 -33.16 8.42
C LEU A 3 22.65 -32.47 9.68
N ALA A 4 22.70 -31.15 9.71
CA ALA A 4 22.14 -30.34 10.77
C ALA A 4 20.60 -30.41 10.77
N ARG A 5 20.02 -30.93 11.86
CA ARG A 5 18.57 -30.85 12.11
C ARG A 5 18.20 -29.42 12.48
N LEU A 6 17.45 -28.75 11.61
CA LEU A 6 16.78 -27.50 11.93
C LEU A 6 15.64 -27.79 12.92
N ARG A 7 15.75 -27.33 14.16
CA ARG A 7 14.64 -27.32 15.12
C ARG A 7 13.79 -26.08 14.83
N SER A 8 12.60 -26.28 14.28
CA SER A 8 11.58 -25.24 14.17
C SER A 8 11.01 -24.93 15.56
N THR A 9 11.25 -23.73 16.06
CA THR A 9 10.57 -23.20 17.25
C THR A 9 9.20 -22.69 16.81
N GLY A 10 8.16 -23.44 17.15
CA GLY A 10 6.78 -23.04 16.93
C GLY A 10 6.45 -21.77 17.73
N LEU A 11 6.13 -20.69 17.03
CA LEU A 11 5.60 -19.46 17.63
C LEU A 11 4.24 -19.76 18.26
N ALA A 12 4.15 -19.64 19.59
CA ALA A 12 2.91 -19.76 20.32
C ALA A 12 1.94 -18.65 19.87
N ARG A 13 0.88 -19.04 19.17
CA ARG A 13 -0.20 -18.15 18.74
C ARG A 13 -1.00 -17.70 19.97
N ARG A 14 -0.71 -16.49 20.46
CA ARG A 14 -1.47 -15.85 21.53
C ARG A 14 -2.89 -15.58 21.03
N GLN A 15 -3.84 -16.43 21.40
CA GLN A 15 -5.26 -16.21 21.13
C GLN A 15 -5.74 -15.04 21.98
N LEU A 16 -6.09 -13.94 21.32
CA LEU A 16 -6.81 -12.83 21.95
C LEU A 16 -8.29 -13.24 22.03
N THR A 17 -8.78 -13.53 23.21
CA THR A 17 -10.21 -13.73 23.46
C THR A 17 -10.91 -12.36 23.37
N ALA A 18 -11.73 -12.18 22.34
CA ALA A 18 -12.58 -11.01 22.22
C ALA A 18 -13.75 -11.13 23.23
N PRO A 19 -13.96 -10.15 24.13
CA PRO A 19 -15.10 -10.18 25.04
C PRO A 19 -16.40 -9.92 24.26
N TRP A 20 -17.34 -10.86 24.38
CA TRP A 20 -18.71 -10.73 23.88
C TRP A 20 -19.40 -9.51 24.51
N ARG A 21 -19.88 -8.59 23.69
CA ARG A 21 -20.70 -7.46 24.14
C ARG A 21 -22.09 -7.97 24.54
N ARG A 22 -22.37 -8.09 25.84
CA ARG A 22 -23.76 -8.17 26.34
C ARG A 22 -24.39 -6.79 26.24
N TRP A 23 -25.52 -6.70 25.54
CA TRP A 23 -26.38 -5.53 25.59
C TRP A 23 -27.14 -5.60 26.93
N ALA A 24 -26.91 -4.63 27.79
CA ALA A 24 -27.68 -4.44 29.02
C ALA A 24 -28.80 -3.44 28.74
N SER A 25 -30.04 -3.86 28.95
CA SER A 25 -31.20 -2.99 29.01
C SER A 25 -31.14 -2.17 30.30
N THR A 26 -31.00 -0.84 30.16
CA THR A 26 -30.90 0.12 31.26
C THR A 26 -32.23 0.24 32.01
N GLY A 27 -32.23 -0.12 33.29
CA GLY A 27 -33.21 0.34 34.27
C GLY A 27 -32.84 1.72 34.78
N HIS A 28 -33.81 2.64 34.84
CA HIS A 28 -33.65 3.94 35.50
C HIS A 28 -33.71 3.74 37.02
N GLY A 29 -32.55 3.65 37.65
CA GLY A 29 -32.38 3.82 39.09
C GLY A 29 -31.42 4.99 39.32
N GLU A 30 -31.88 6.06 39.95
CA GLU A 30 -31.01 7.08 40.52
C GLU A 30 -30.30 6.48 41.74
N GLU A 31 -29.20 5.78 41.49
CA GLU A 31 -28.26 5.42 42.54
C GLU A 31 -27.35 6.62 42.81
N HIS A 32 -27.42 7.16 44.03
CA HIS A 32 -26.45 8.10 44.58
C HIS A 32 -25.09 7.41 44.78
N GLY A 33 -24.42 7.07 43.68
CA GLY A 33 -23.04 6.61 43.69
C GLY A 33 -22.11 7.79 43.95
N SER A 34 -21.22 7.64 44.93
CA SER A 34 -20.10 8.57 45.11
C SER A 34 -19.18 8.47 43.90
N PHE A 35 -19.42 9.30 42.88
CA PHE A 35 -18.51 9.42 41.74
C PHE A 35 -17.16 9.94 42.22
N PRO A 36 -16.03 9.38 41.76
CA PRO A 36 -14.73 9.98 42.02
C PRO A 36 -14.78 11.41 41.46
N LYS A 37 -14.48 12.40 42.30
CA LYS A 37 -14.39 13.80 41.84
C LYS A 37 -13.31 13.86 40.78
N GLU A 38 -13.70 14.12 39.53
CA GLU A 38 -12.73 14.31 38.46
C GLU A 38 -11.96 15.61 38.74
N ASP A 39 -10.65 15.46 38.90
CA ASP A 39 -9.72 16.55 39.13
C ASP A 39 -8.70 16.60 37.98
N PHE A 40 -8.21 17.80 37.68
CA PHE A 40 -7.17 18.02 36.68
C PHE A 40 -5.81 17.45 37.13
N ALA A 41 -5.72 16.96 38.37
CA ALA A 41 -4.57 16.24 38.90
C ALA A 41 -4.62 14.70 38.65
N THR A 42 -5.64 14.20 37.95
CA THR A 42 -5.69 12.77 37.58
C THR A 42 -4.45 12.36 36.77
N PRO A 43 -4.02 11.08 36.83
CA PRO A 43 -2.81 10.62 36.14
C PRO A 43 -2.80 10.93 34.63
N PHE A 44 -3.97 10.96 34.00
CA PHE A 44 -4.13 11.35 32.61
C PHE A 44 -3.73 12.82 32.37
N TRP A 45 -4.36 13.76 33.07
CA TRP A 45 -4.10 15.19 32.92
C TRP A 45 -2.70 15.59 33.37
N ARG A 46 -2.20 14.99 34.45
CA ARG A 46 -0.81 15.17 34.89
C ARG A 46 0.17 14.76 33.80
N ASN A 47 0.00 13.57 33.22
CA ASN A 47 0.89 13.10 32.16
C ASN A 47 0.77 13.96 30.89
N ALA A 48 -0.44 14.40 30.54
CA ALA A 48 -0.67 15.30 29.40
C ALA A 48 0.05 16.65 29.58
N ILE A 49 -0.03 17.25 30.77
CA ILE A 49 0.67 18.51 31.10
C ILE A 49 2.19 18.32 31.06
N ILE A 50 2.70 17.20 31.60
CA ILE A 50 4.14 16.89 31.55
C ILE A 50 4.62 16.76 30.11
N VAL A 51 3.88 16.02 29.27
CA VAL A 51 4.24 15.85 27.84
C VAL A 51 4.18 17.18 27.10
N ALA A 52 3.13 17.97 27.33
CA ALA A 52 2.98 19.30 26.73
C ALA A 52 4.11 20.25 27.16
N GLY A 53 4.47 20.24 28.45
CA GLY A 53 5.58 21.03 28.99
C GLY A 53 6.93 20.61 28.40
N LEU A 54 7.19 19.30 28.34
CA LEU A 54 8.41 18.77 27.72
C LEU A 54 8.49 19.13 26.23
N ALA A 55 7.38 19.07 25.49
CA ALA A 55 7.33 19.47 24.10
C ALA A 55 7.63 20.97 23.91
N ALA A 56 7.08 21.83 24.78
CA ALA A 56 7.34 23.27 24.73
C ALA A 56 8.81 23.61 25.04
N VAL A 57 9.40 22.94 26.03
CA VAL A 57 10.84 23.07 26.35
C VAL A 57 11.68 22.56 25.18
N ALA A 58 11.36 21.38 24.63
CA ALA A 58 12.06 20.83 23.48
C ALA A 58 11.98 21.76 22.26
N TYR A 59 10.85 22.42 22.01
CA TYR A 59 10.73 23.40 20.92
C TYR A 59 11.60 24.64 21.15
N LYS A 60 11.64 25.17 22.37
CA LYS A 60 12.42 26.39 22.69
C LYS A 60 13.93 26.15 22.67
N TYR A 61 14.36 24.96 23.07
CA TYR A 61 15.77 24.56 23.15
C TYR A 61 16.15 23.56 22.05
N ALA A 62 15.33 23.44 21.01
CA ALA A 62 15.66 22.62 19.84
C ALA A 62 16.91 23.23 19.19
N PRO A 63 17.99 22.46 19.02
CA PRO A 63 19.16 22.95 18.32
C PRO A 63 18.83 23.19 16.84
N GLU A 64 19.52 24.16 16.24
CA GLU A 64 19.32 24.45 14.83
C GLU A 64 19.76 23.25 13.97
N PRO A 65 19.09 22.99 12.82
CA PRO A 65 19.47 21.91 11.92
C PRO A 65 20.90 22.11 11.41
N GLY A 66 21.86 21.36 11.97
CA GLY A 66 23.28 21.47 11.64
C GLY A 66 24.19 21.65 12.85
N ASP A 67 23.65 21.98 14.02
CA ASP A 67 24.44 22.09 15.25
C ASP A 67 24.95 20.73 15.71
N ASN A 68 26.26 20.67 15.96
CA ASN A 68 26.96 19.47 16.41
C ASN A 68 26.79 19.25 17.92
N VAL A 69 25.54 19.17 18.36
CA VAL A 69 25.17 18.92 19.75
C VAL A 69 25.53 17.48 20.14
N TYR A 70 25.89 17.28 21.40
CA TYR A 70 26.28 15.96 21.93
C TYR A 70 25.27 14.85 21.58
N LEU A 71 23.97 15.14 21.73
CA LEU A 71 22.92 14.16 21.46
C LEU A 71 22.80 13.82 19.96
N THR A 72 22.83 14.83 19.07
CA THR A 72 22.81 14.59 17.62
C THR A 72 24.05 13.83 17.17
N ARG A 73 25.23 14.11 17.72
CA ARG A 73 26.46 13.36 17.44
C ARG A 73 26.40 11.92 17.95
N TRP A 74 25.84 11.70 19.13
CA TRP A 74 25.66 10.36 19.70
C TRP A 74 24.68 9.54 18.86
N ILE A 75 23.55 10.13 18.45
CA ILE A 75 22.60 9.49 17.52
C ILE A 75 23.31 9.20 16.19
N ALA A 76 24.05 10.16 15.64
CA ALA A 76 24.77 10.03 14.38
C ALA A 76 25.76 8.85 14.36
N MET A 77 26.36 8.51 15.51
CA MET A 77 27.28 7.38 15.64
C MET A 77 26.60 6.01 15.41
N TYR A 78 25.31 5.89 15.72
CA TYR A 78 24.55 4.65 15.56
C TYR A 78 23.63 4.64 14.34
N THR A 79 23.48 5.76 13.65
CA THR A 79 22.68 5.86 12.44
C THR A 79 23.54 5.72 11.19
N THR A 80 23.00 5.06 10.17
CA THR A 80 23.62 4.99 8.85
C THR A 80 23.78 6.39 8.25
N PRO A 81 24.96 6.75 7.69
CA PRO A 81 25.17 8.05 7.05
C PRO A 81 24.19 8.31 5.90
N ALA A 82 23.78 9.57 5.73
CA ALA A 82 22.84 9.98 4.69
C ALA A 82 23.33 9.65 3.26
N ALA A 83 24.64 9.70 3.02
CA ALA A 83 25.23 9.35 1.72
C ALA A 83 24.91 7.91 1.30
N GLN A 84 24.96 6.95 2.24
CA GLN A 84 24.66 5.55 1.95
C GLN A 84 23.18 5.37 1.59
N TRP A 85 22.29 6.10 2.26
CA TRP A 85 20.87 6.10 1.91
C TRP A 85 20.62 6.67 0.51
N LEU A 86 21.33 7.73 0.12
CA LEU A 86 21.22 8.29 -1.23
C LEU A 86 21.67 7.28 -2.29
N ASP A 87 22.79 6.59 -2.06
CA ASP A 87 23.30 5.58 -2.98
C ASP A 87 22.33 4.40 -3.12
N MET A 88 21.81 3.90 -1.99
CA MET A 88 20.81 2.83 -1.98
C MET A 88 19.51 3.25 -2.67
N ASN A 89 19.05 4.48 -2.44
CA ASN A 89 17.85 5.01 -3.08
C ASN A 89 18.06 5.18 -4.59
N ALA A 90 19.22 5.65 -5.02
CA ALA A 90 19.55 5.75 -6.45
C ALA A 90 19.54 4.37 -7.12
N GLN A 91 20.17 3.36 -6.51
CA GLN A 91 20.15 1.98 -7.00
C GLN A 91 18.72 1.42 -7.06
N ASN A 92 17.93 1.60 -6.00
CA ASN A 92 16.55 1.14 -5.96
C ASN A 92 15.70 1.84 -7.03
N THR A 93 15.86 3.14 -7.24
CA THR A 93 15.13 3.88 -8.27
C THR A 93 15.47 3.35 -9.67
N ALA A 94 16.73 3.04 -9.96
CA ALA A 94 17.14 2.44 -11.24
C ALA A 94 16.47 1.06 -11.45
N LEU A 95 16.53 0.17 -10.45
CA LEU A 95 15.89 -1.14 -10.52
C LEU A 95 14.37 -1.05 -10.69
N ARG A 96 13.73 -0.07 -10.02
CA ARG A 96 12.28 0.14 -10.14
C ARG A 96 11.89 0.67 -11.52
N ALA A 97 12.72 1.52 -12.13
CA ALA A 97 12.49 2.00 -13.49
C ALA A 97 12.51 0.83 -14.49
N GLU A 98 13.49 -0.08 -14.38
CA GLU A 98 13.57 -1.26 -15.24
C GLU A 98 12.35 -2.19 -15.09
N VAL A 99 11.91 -2.42 -13.84
CA VAL A 99 10.70 -3.22 -13.57
C VAL A 99 9.44 -2.55 -14.14
N ALA A 100 9.35 -1.22 -14.05
CA ALA A 100 8.22 -0.47 -14.59
C ALA A 100 8.13 -0.60 -16.12
N GLU A 101 9.25 -0.53 -16.83
CA GLU A 101 9.28 -0.73 -18.29
C GLU A 101 8.87 -2.15 -18.68
N ASN A 102 9.38 -3.18 -17.99
CA ASN A 102 8.96 -4.56 -18.25
C ASN A 102 7.47 -4.80 -17.98
N THR A 103 6.95 -4.18 -16.91
CA THR A 103 5.53 -4.22 -16.59
C THR A 103 4.70 -3.50 -17.64
N ARG A 104 5.20 -2.37 -18.16
CA ARG A 104 4.55 -1.62 -19.24
C ARG A 104 4.45 -2.44 -20.52
N LEU A 105 5.51 -3.15 -20.91
CA LEU A 105 5.51 -4.01 -22.10
C LEU A 105 4.45 -5.11 -22.01
N THR A 106 4.37 -5.78 -20.87
CA THR A 106 3.40 -6.87 -20.65
C THR A 106 1.97 -6.37 -20.52
N THR A 107 1.77 -5.22 -19.87
CA THR A 107 0.43 -4.64 -19.64
C THR A 107 -0.14 -3.97 -20.90
N SER A 108 0.71 -3.36 -21.73
CA SER A 108 0.28 -2.70 -22.98
C SER A 108 0.07 -3.69 -24.13
N ALA A 109 0.62 -4.90 -24.06
CA ALA A 109 0.41 -5.93 -25.05
C ALA A 109 -1.07 -6.33 -25.10
N LYS A 110 -1.75 -5.95 -26.18
CA LYS A 110 -3.11 -6.40 -26.49
C LYS A 110 -3.04 -7.48 -27.57
N GLN A 111 -3.84 -8.52 -27.42
CA GLN A 111 -4.07 -9.45 -28.52
C GLN A 111 -4.73 -8.70 -29.69
N PRO A 112 -4.35 -8.97 -30.95
CA PRO A 112 -5.06 -8.41 -32.08
C PRO A 112 -6.55 -8.77 -32.01
N ALA A 113 -7.41 -7.83 -32.38
CA ALA A 113 -8.85 -8.06 -32.40
C ALA A 113 -9.19 -9.07 -33.52
N VAL A 114 -9.49 -10.31 -33.14
CA VAL A 114 -9.88 -11.37 -34.09
C VAL A 114 -11.37 -11.61 -33.96
N HIS A 115 -12.12 -11.34 -35.04
CA HIS A 115 -13.51 -11.75 -35.14
C HIS A 115 -13.60 -13.18 -35.65
N ARG A 116 -14.24 -14.07 -34.86
CA ARG A 116 -14.42 -15.48 -35.20
C ARG A 116 -15.77 -15.66 -35.89
N TYR A 117 -15.73 -15.88 -37.20
CA TYR A 117 -16.92 -16.19 -37.99
C TYR A 117 -17.05 -17.69 -38.24
N ARG A 118 -18.28 -18.20 -38.13
CA ARG A 118 -18.58 -19.59 -38.52
C ARG A 118 -18.53 -19.79 -40.04
N TYR A 119 -18.82 -18.72 -40.79
CA TYR A 119 -18.92 -18.77 -42.25
C TYR A 119 -18.12 -17.61 -42.89
N PRO A 120 -16.80 -17.78 -43.08
CA PRO A 120 -15.95 -16.75 -43.67
C PRO A 120 -16.28 -16.46 -45.15
N GLN A 121 -16.95 -17.38 -45.84
CA GLN A 121 -17.38 -17.20 -47.23
C GLN A 121 -18.42 -16.09 -47.41
N SER A 122 -19.05 -15.60 -46.32
CA SER A 122 -19.97 -14.47 -46.38
C SER A 122 -19.34 -13.16 -46.86
N PHE A 123 -18.02 -12.99 -46.70
CA PHE A 123 -17.30 -11.82 -47.19
C PHE A 123 -17.20 -11.77 -48.72
N GLU A 124 -17.30 -12.92 -49.40
CA GLU A 124 -17.27 -13.01 -50.86
C GLU A 124 -18.68 -13.06 -51.48
N GLN A 125 -19.71 -13.34 -50.67
CA GLN A 125 -21.11 -13.30 -51.09
C GLN A 125 -21.64 -11.87 -51.11
N ALA A 126 -21.20 -11.08 -52.09
CA ALA A 126 -21.83 -9.80 -52.41
C ALA A 126 -22.51 -9.86 -53.78
N SER A 127 -23.70 -9.27 -53.89
CA SER A 127 -24.37 -9.11 -55.19
C SER A 127 -23.63 -8.05 -56.01
N PRO A 128 -23.20 -8.33 -57.25
CA PRO A 128 -22.50 -7.35 -58.08
C PRO A 128 -23.35 -6.14 -58.48
N PHE A 129 -24.68 -6.24 -58.42
CA PHE A 129 -25.59 -5.28 -59.07
C PHE A 129 -26.49 -4.50 -58.11
N LEU A 130 -26.42 -4.75 -56.80
CA LEU A 130 -27.34 -4.17 -55.81
C LEU A 130 -26.59 -3.57 -54.62
N VAL A 131 -25.51 -2.85 -54.92
CA VAL A 131 -24.62 -2.23 -53.93
C VAL A 131 -24.79 -0.72 -53.99
N GLY A 132 -25.19 -0.12 -52.87
CA GLY A 132 -25.20 1.32 -52.73
C GLY A 132 -23.77 1.88 -52.65
N VAL A 133 -23.56 3.08 -53.16
CA VAL A 133 -22.26 3.76 -53.00
C VAL A 133 -21.95 3.94 -51.51
N GLY A 134 -20.76 3.51 -51.07
CA GLY A 134 -20.31 3.60 -49.68
C GLY A 134 -20.91 2.57 -48.71
N THR A 135 -21.70 1.59 -49.17
CA THR A 135 -22.28 0.56 -48.28
C THR A 135 -21.37 -0.65 -48.04
N GLN A 136 -20.27 -0.77 -48.79
CA GLN A 136 -19.31 -1.86 -48.62
C GLN A 136 -18.21 -1.46 -47.63
N ALA A 137 -17.84 -2.40 -46.77
CA ALA A 137 -16.63 -2.30 -45.98
C ALA A 137 -15.41 -2.56 -46.88
N ASP A 138 -14.33 -1.81 -46.67
CA ASP A 138 -13.04 -2.13 -47.28
C ASP A 138 -12.46 -3.39 -46.61
N LEU A 139 -12.26 -4.44 -47.41
CA LEU A 139 -11.77 -5.74 -46.99
C LEU A 139 -10.33 -6.01 -47.44
N SER A 140 -9.63 -5.00 -47.97
CA SER A 140 -8.28 -5.15 -48.53
C SER A 140 -7.23 -5.66 -47.52
N ASP A 141 -7.40 -5.37 -46.22
CA ASP A 141 -6.51 -5.81 -45.13
C ASP A 141 -7.02 -7.08 -44.39
N LEU A 142 -8.04 -7.75 -44.92
CA LEU A 142 -8.62 -8.94 -44.28
C LEU A 142 -7.71 -10.17 -44.46
N VAL A 143 -7.12 -10.67 -43.37
CA VAL A 143 -6.36 -11.94 -43.37
C VAL A 143 -7.18 -13.06 -42.74
N VAL A 144 -7.63 -14.02 -43.55
CA VAL A 144 -8.34 -15.22 -43.08
C VAL A 144 -7.35 -16.21 -42.47
N LYS A 145 -7.43 -16.42 -41.16
CA LYS A 145 -6.63 -17.44 -40.47
C LYS A 145 -7.31 -18.81 -40.60
N GLY A 146 -6.77 -19.66 -41.47
CA GLY A 146 -7.14 -21.08 -41.57
C GLY A 146 -6.80 -21.86 -40.29
N LYS A 147 -7.43 -23.03 -40.13
CA LYS A 147 -7.00 -24.00 -39.11
C LYS A 147 -5.64 -24.59 -39.46
#